data_AF-A0A399HQD6-F1
#
_entry.id   AF-A0A399HQD6-F1
#
_cell.length_a   1.000
_cell.length_b   1.000
_cell.length_c   1.000
_cell.angle_alpha   90.00
_cell.angle_beta   90.00
_cell.angle_gamma   90.00
#
_symmetry.space_group_name_H-M   'P 1'
#
loop_
_entity.id
_entity.type
_entity.pdbx_description
1 polymer ?
#
loop_
_entity_poly.entity_id
_entity_poly.type
_entity_poly.pdbx_seq_one_letter_code
_entity_poly.pdbx_strand_id
1 'polypeptide(L)'
;MFAPIWIHPPSYAAAVQTFHFARIIVLINQPSMGGVDEFRIRQRSLDESVDMICGIAMAHQGREIPSAMVNFKSIYAAGLCVQEPVKQTAILNLLDQTLDVTKFPPKTLLNDLTSYWRAEA
;
A
#
# COMPACT_ATOMS: atom_id res chain seq x y z
N MET A 1 3.42 -12.57 3.86
CA MET A 1 3.67 -12.45 2.40
C MET A 1 2.31 -12.29 1.73
N PHE A 2 2.16 -11.41 0.73
CA PHE A 2 0.85 -11.17 0.10
C PHE A 2 0.54 -12.22 -0.96
N ALA A 3 -0.75 -12.45 -1.22
CA ALA A 3 -1.20 -13.31 -2.29
C ALA A 3 -1.43 -12.48 -3.58
N PRO A 4 -0.93 -12.90 -4.75
CA PRO A 4 -1.20 -12.20 -6.00
C PRO A 4 -2.70 -12.13 -6.31
N ILE A 5 -3.21 -10.95 -6.65
CA ILE A 5 -4.62 -10.71 -7.02
C ILE A 5 -4.66 -10.15 -8.43
N TRP A 6 -5.33 -10.84 -9.34
CA TRP A 6 -5.44 -10.43 -10.74
C TRP A 6 -6.85 -9.91 -11.03
N ILE A 7 -6.95 -8.68 -11.53
CA ILE A 7 -8.21 -8.03 -11.92
C ILE A 7 -8.09 -7.50 -13.36
N HIS A 8 -9.01 -7.87 -14.25
CA HIS A 8 -9.00 -7.41 -15.65
C HIS A 8 -10.24 -6.57 -15.98
N PRO A 9 -10.10 -5.50 -16.78
CA PRO A 9 -8.85 -4.90 -17.27
C PRO A 9 -7.99 -4.22 -16.18
N PRO A 10 -6.73 -3.87 -16.46
CA PRO A 10 -5.84 -3.17 -15.52
C PRO A 10 -6.44 -1.88 -14.92
N SER A 11 -7.35 -1.21 -15.64
CA SER A 11 -8.07 -0.04 -15.14
C SER A 11 -8.97 -0.36 -13.95
N TYR A 12 -9.54 -1.57 -13.87
CA TYR A 12 -10.34 -2.01 -12.72
C TYR A 12 -9.44 -2.31 -11.52
N ALA A 13 -8.28 -2.90 -11.75
CA ALA A 13 -7.26 -3.09 -10.71
C ALA A 13 -6.84 -1.74 -10.09
N ALA A 14 -6.56 -0.75 -10.93
CA ALA A 14 -6.24 0.61 -10.50
C ALA A 14 -7.39 1.28 -9.73
N ALA A 15 -8.64 1.09 -10.16
CA ALA A 15 -9.80 1.61 -9.44
C ALA A 15 -9.94 1.00 -8.04
N VAL A 16 -9.75 -0.31 -7.91
CA VAL A 16 -9.77 -1.01 -6.62
C VAL A 16 -8.62 -0.55 -5.72
N GLN A 17 -7.41 -0.41 -6.25
CA GLN A 17 -6.28 0.14 -5.49
C GLN A 17 -6.55 1.58 -5.04
N THR A 18 -7.19 2.40 -5.89
CA THR A 18 -7.59 3.77 -5.53
C THR A 18 -8.60 3.78 -4.38
N PHE A 19 -9.59 2.87 -4.40
CA PHE A 19 -10.55 2.72 -3.31
C PHE A 19 -9.85 2.37 -1.99
N HIS A 20 -8.96 1.36 -2.00
CA HIS A 20 -8.24 0.95 -0.79
C HIS A 20 -7.23 2.00 -0.31
N PHE A 21 -6.59 2.73 -1.23
CA PHE A 21 -5.77 3.89 -0.91
C PHE A 21 -6.60 4.95 -0.17
N ALA A 22 -7.76 5.34 -0.72
CA ALA A 22 -8.65 6.30 -0.07
C ALA A 22 -9.12 5.82 1.31
N ARG A 23 -9.48 4.52 1.43
CA ARG A 23 -9.85 3.90 2.71
C ARG A 23 -8.73 4.00 3.73
N ILE A 24 -7.47 3.72 3.36
CA ILE A 24 -6.31 3.90 4.24
C ILE A 24 -6.19 5.35 4.71
N ILE A 25 -6.19 6.31 3.77
CA ILE A 25 -6.03 7.73 4.10
C ILE A 25 -7.12 8.20 5.07
N VAL A 26 -8.37 7.78 4.88
CA VAL A 26 -9.46 8.09 5.80
C VAL A 26 -9.20 7.46 7.17
N LEU A 27 -8.89 6.17 7.24
CA LEU A 27 -8.76 5.44 8.51
C LEU A 27 -7.58 5.93 9.37
N ILE A 28 -6.44 6.29 8.76
CA ILE A 28 -5.29 6.80 9.51
C ILE A 28 -5.51 8.22 10.05
N ASN A 29 -6.36 9.01 9.39
CA ASN A 29 -6.68 10.39 9.79
C ASN A 29 -7.99 10.50 10.58
N GLN A 30 -8.77 9.43 10.70
CA GLN A 30 -10.05 9.44 11.38
C GLN A 30 -9.83 9.62 12.90
N PRO A 31 -10.42 10.65 13.52
CA PRO A 31 -10.46 10.77 14.99
C PRO A 31 -11.15 9.54 15.60
N SER A 32 -10.65 9.05 16.74
CA SER A 32 -11.33 8.03 17.54
C SER A 32 -11.54 8.58 18.95
N MET A 33 -12.65 8.19 19.56
CA MET A 33 -12.94 8.47 20.98
C MET A 33 -12.15 7.55 21.92
N GLY A 34 -11.27 6.70 21.37
CA GLY A 34 -10.58 5.64 22.07
C GLY A 34 -11.47 4.40 22.21
N GLY A 35 -10.84 3.25 22.44
CA GLY A 35 -11.54 1.98 22.62
C GLY A 35 -10.83 0.85 21.89
N VAL A 36 -10.59 -0.25 22.60
CA VAL A 36 -9.88 -1.41 22.05
C VAL A 36 -10.62 -1.99 20.84
N ASP A 37 -11.96 -1.98 20.86
CA ASP A 37 -12.75 -2.52 19.77
C ASP A 37 -12.71 -1.64 18.51
N GLU A 38 -12.82 -0.31 18.66
CA GLU A 38 -12.68 0.63 17.55
C GLU A 38 -11.29 0.54 16.91
N PHE A 39 -10.24 0.45 17.74
CA PHE A 39 -8.87 0.26 17.26
C PHE A 39 -8.72 -1.03 16.49
N ARG A 40 -9.26 -2.14 17.00
CA ARG A 40 -9.20 -3.47 16.36
C ARG A 40 -9.95 -3.48 15.03
N ILE A 41 -11.13 -2.86 14.95
CA ILE A 41 -11.91 -2.76 13.71
C ILE A 41 -11.18 -1.92 12.67
N ARG A 42 -10.57 -0.80 13.10
CA ARG A 42 -9.75 0.06 12.24
C ARG A 42 -8.53 -0.71 11.72
N GLN A 43 -7.78 -1.38 12.60
CA GLN A 43 -6.59 -2.13 12.22
C GLN A 43 -6.94 -3.24 11.23
N ARG A 44 -8.01 -4.01 11.47
CA ARG A 44 -8.49 -5.02 10.51
C ARG A 44 -8.77 -4.40 9.14
N SER A 45 -9.42 -3.23 9.12
CA SER A 45 -9.73 -2.53 7.88
C SER A 45 -8.50 -2.04 7.11
N LEU A 46 -7.45 -1.64 7.85
CA LEU A 46 -6.15 -1.30 7.28
C LEU A 46 -5.48 -2.55 6.72
N ASP A 47 -5.42 -3.64 7.48
CA ASP A 47 -4.81 -4.91 7.06
C ASP A 47 -5.45 -5.45 5.77
N GLU A 48 -6.78 -5.45 5.69
CA GLU A 48 -7.52 -5.81 4.47
C GLU A 48 -7.12 -4.94 3.27
N SER A 49 -6.91 -3.64 3.50
CA SER A 49 -6.56 -2.71 2.42
C SER A 49 -5.12 -2.86 1.98
N VAL A 50 -4.21 -3.13 2.92
CA VAL A 50 -2.82 -3.47 2.64
C VAL A 50 -2.75 -4.73 1.79
N ASP A 51 -3.44 -5.80 2.21
CA ASP A 51 -3.41 -7.08 1.52
C ASP A 51 -3.97 -6.97 0.10
N MET A 52 -5.06 -6.20 -0.10
CA MET A 52 -5.62 -5.96 -1.43
C MET A 52 -4.64 -5.18 -2.33
N ILE A 53 -4.09 -4.07 -1.84
CA ILE A 53 -3.18 -3.22 -2.61
C ILE A 53 -1.93 -4.00 -3.03
N CYS A 54 -1.29 -4.67 -2.08
CA CYS A 54 -0.05 -5.39 -2.32
C CYS A 54 -0.28 -6.66 -3.13
N GLY A 55 -1.43 -7.33 -2.97
CA GLY A 55 -1.82 -8.45 -3.81
C GLY A 55 -1.99 -8.07 -5.28
N ILE A 56 -2.67 -6.94 -5.55
CA ILE A 56 -2.83 -6.41 -6.92
C ILE A 56 -1.47 -5.99 -7.50
N ALA A 57 -0.63 -5.32 -6.70
CA ALA A 57 0.71 -4.94 -7.12
C ALA A 57 1.58 -6.16 -7.49
N MET A 58 1.50 -7.25 -6.71
CA MET A 58 2.22 -8.50 -6.97
C MET A 58 1.83 -9.19 -8.28
N ALA A 59 0.59 -9.01 -8.74
CA ALA A 59 0.14 -9.57 -10.03
C ALA A 59 0.71 -8.82 -11.24
N HIS A 60 1.62 -7.85 -11.04
CA HIS A 60 2.35 -7.11 -12.09
C HIS A 60 1.43 -6.40 -13.10
N GLN A 61 0.21 -6.04 -12.70
CA GLN A 61 -0.75 -5.35 -13.56
C GLN A 61 -0.38 -3.87 -13.82
N GLY A 62 0.62 -3.35 -13.11
CA GLY A 62 1.10 -1.96 -13.16
C GLY A 62 2.22 -1.67 -14.16
N ARG A 63 2.35 -2.42 -15.26
CA ARG A 63 3.33 -2.08 -16.32
C ARG A 63 2.88 -0.92 -17.22
N GLU A 64 1.60 -0.57 -17.19
CA GLU A 64 1.07 0.60 -17.88
C GLU A 64 1.22 1.85 -17.00
N ILE A 65 1.75 2.94 -17.57
CA ILE A 65 2.07 4.18 -16.84
C ILE A 65 0.89 4.70 -15.98
N PRO A 66 -0.37 4.76 -16.46
CA PRO A 66 -1.48 5.25 -15.65
C PRO A 66 -1.77 4.39 -14.41
N SER A 67 -1.70 3.05 -14.56
CA SER A 67 -1.84 2.14 -13.43
C SER A 67 -0.65 2.25 -12.48
N ALA A 68 0.58 2.29 -13.01
CA ALA A 68 1.79 2.42 -12.22
C ALA A 68 1.79 3.67 -11.29
N MET A 69 1.24 4.79 -11.77
CA MET A 69 1.10 6.03 -10.99
C MET A 69 0.12 5.90 -9.80
N VAL A 70 -0.95 5.12 -9.95
CA VAL A 70 -1.87 4.80 -8.85
C VAL A 70 -1.21 3.82 -7.88
N ASN A 71 -0.47 2.85 -8.43
CA ASN A 71 0.13 1.76 -7.67
C ASN A 71 1.16 2.27 -6.66
N PHE A 72 2.08 3.17 -7.04
CA PHE A 72 3.12 3.60 -6.09
C PHE A 72 2.53 4.32 -4.87
N LYS A 73 1.52 5.18 -5.06
CA LYS A 73 0.84 5.90 -3.97
C LYS A 73 0.15 4.91 -3.02
N SER A 74 -0.54 3.94 -3.61
CA SER A 74 -1.27 2.92 -2.88
C SER A 74 -0.31 2.03 -2.08
N ILE A 75 0.78 1.56 -2.69
CA ILE A 75 1.82 0.73 -2.05
C ILE A 75 2.51 1.50 -0.92
N TYR A 76 2.84 2.78 -1.13
CA TYR A 76 3.44 3.60 -0.08
C TYR A 76 2.49 3.77 1.12
N ALA A 77 1.22 4.10 0.87
CA ALA A 77 0.22 4.21 1.93
C ALA A 77 0.01 2.88 2.68
N ALA A 78 0.00 1.75 1.97
CA ALA A 78 -0.03 0.43 2.59
C ALA A 78 1.19 0.20 3.49
N GLY A 79 2.37 0.66 3.08
CA GLY A 79 3.59 0.61 3.89
C GLY A 79 3.48 1.32 5.22
N LEU A 80 2.80 2.47 5.26
CA LEU A 80 2.59 3.23 6.50
C LEU A 80 1.72 2.49 7.53
N CYS A 81 0.99 1.45 7.11
CA CYS A 81 0.05 0.72 7.97
C CYS A 81 0.60 -0.63 8.48
N VAL A 82 1.87 -0.96 8.19
CA VAL A 82 2.43 -2.29 8.46
C VAL A 82 3.60 -2.21 9.44
N GLN A 83 3.55 -3.07 10.46
CA GLN A 83 4.65 -3.25 11.44
C GLN A 83 5.45 -4.55 11.20
N GLU A 84 4.89 -5.54 10.50
CA GLU A 84 5.53 -6.84 10.27
C GLU A 84 6.75 -6.72 9.32
N PRO A 85 7.99 -7.06 9.76
CA PRO A 85 9.20 -6.88 8.93
C PRO A 85 9.17 -7.62 7.59
N VAL A 86 8.50 -8.78 7.56
CA VAL A 86 8.34 -9.58 6.33
C VAL A 86 7.46 -8.85 5.31
N LYS A 87 6.36 -8.23 5.75
CA LYS A 87 5.49 -7.44 4.87
C LYS A 87 6.17 -6.14 4.46
N GLN A 88 6.91 -5.48 5.36
CA GLN A 88 7.71 -4.29 5.05
C GLN A 88 8.70 -4.55 3.90
N THR A 89 9.44 -5.66 3.97
CA THR A 89 10.37 -6.07 2.91
C THR A 89 9.66 -6.31 1.57
N ALA A 90 8.51 -6.98 1.60
CA ALA A 90 7.71 -7.20 0.39
C ALA A 90 7.20 -5.89 -0.22
N ILE A 91 6.78 -4.93 0.60
CA ILE A 91 6.34 -3.60 0.17
C ILE A 91 7.48 -2.82 -0.47
N LEU A 92 8.69 -2.83 0.11
CA LEU A 92 9.86 -2.18 -0.49
C LEU A 92 10.16 -2.74 -1.88
N ASN A 93 10.13 -4.06 -2.04
CA ASN A 93 10.36 -4.70 -3.35
C ASN A 93 9.29 -4.29 -4.38
N LEU A 94 8.02 -4.27 -3.99
CA LEU A 94 6.92 -3.85 -4.87
C LEU A 94 7.01 -2.37 -5.25
N LEU A 95 7.38 -1.53 -4.29
CA LEU A 95 7.54 -0.10 -4.51
C LEU A 95 8.72 0.18 -5.44
N ASP A 96 9.87 -0.48 -5.23
CA ASP A 96 11.06 -0.34 -6.08
C ASP A 96 10.76 -0.67 -7.54
N GLN A 97 10.11 -1.82 -7.78
CA GLN A 97 9.68 -2.25 -9.12
C GLN A 97 8.71 -1.25 -9.76
N THR A 98 7.78 -0.69 -8.98
CA THR A 98 6.81 0.28 -9.48
C THR A 98 7.49 1.60 -9.85
N LEU A 99 8.40 2.09 -9.01
CA LEU A 99 9.17 3.31 -9.27
C LEU A 99 10.11 3.17 -10.48
N ASP A 100 10.60 1.95 -10.75
CA ASP A 100 11.34 1.67 -11.97
C ASP A 100 10.51 1.81 -13.24
N VAL A 101 9.20 1.59 -13.18
CA VAL A 101 8.28 1.78 -14.30
C VAL A 101 7.89 3.25 -14.44
N THR A 102 7.49 3.90 -13.34
CA THR A 102 6.99 5.28 -13.39
C THR A 102 8.10 6.31 -13.60
N LYS A 103 9.34 6.00 -13.20
CA LYS A 103 10.49 6.95 -13.12
C LYS A 103 10.22 8.21 -12.30
N PHE A 104 9.15 8.20 -11.52
CA PHE A 104 8.69 9.27 -10.64
C PHE A 104 7.69 8.69 -9.63
N PRO A 105 7.75 9.03 -8.33
CA PRO A 105 8.75 9.83 -7.62
C PRO A 105 10.14 9.16 -7.56
N PRO A 106 11.19 9.84 -7.04
CA PRO A 106 12.51 9.21 -6.87
C PRO A 106 12.48 8.02 -5.92
N LYS A 107 13.41 7.07 -6.11
CA LYS A 107 13.60 5.89 -5.24
C LYS A 107 13.96 6.22 -3.79
N THR A 108 14.26 7.48 -3.47
CA THR A 108 14.41 7.96 -2.08
C THR A 108 13.15 7.69 -1.25
N LEU A 109 11.98 7.54 -1.87
CA LEU A 109 10.75 7.15 -1.19
C LEU A 109 10.86 5.81 -0.42
N LEU A 110 11.72 4.90 -0.86
CA LEU A 110 12.03 3.66 -0.13
C LEU A 110 12.72 3.95 1.22
N ASN A 111 13.62 4.95 1.22
CA ASN A 111 14.33 5.38 2.41
C ASN A 111 13.40 6.10 3.39
N ASP A 112 12.47 6.90 2.86
CA ASP A 112 11.47 7.60 3.68
C ASP A 112 10.62 6.59 4.45
N LEU A 113 10.14 5.55 3.76
CA LEU A 113 9.35 4.49 4.38
C LEU A 113 10.15 3.66 5.40
N THR A 114 11.40 3.34 5.07
CA THR A 114 12.31 2.63 5.99
C THR A 114 12.60 3.46 7.24
N SER A 115 12.78 4.78 7.08
CA SER A 115 13.04 5.70 8.18
C SER A 115 11.80 5.85 9.06
N TYR A 116 10.61 5.91 8.46
CA TYR A 116 9.33 5.91 9.17
C TYR A 116 9.20 4.69 10.11
N TRP A 117 9.43 3.48 9.60
CA TRP A 117 9.34 2.27 10.43
C TRP A 117 10.37 2.22 11.57
N ARG A 118 11.55 2.82 11.38
CA ARG A 118 12.56 2.91 12.45
C ARG A 118 12.22 3.92 13.53
N ALA A 119 11.48 4.98 13.18
CA ALA A 119 11.06 6.00 14.14
C ALA A 119 9.91 5.53 15.04
N GLU A 120 9.11 4.56 14.57
CA GLU A 120 7.97 3.98 15.30
C GLU A 120 8.35 2.72 16.12
N ALA A 121 9.60 2.26 16.01
CA ALA A 121 10.12 1.07 16.70
C ALA A 121 10.73 1.42 18.07
#